data_AF-A0A936PMM9-F1
#
_entry.id   AF-A0A936PMM9-F1
#
_cell.length_a   1.000
_cell.length_b   1.000
_cell.length_c   1.000
_cell.angle_alpha   90.00
_cell.angle_beta   90.00
_cell.angle_gamma   90.00
#
_symmetry.space_group_name_H-M   'P 1'
#
loop_
_entity.id
_entity.type
_entity.pdbx_description
1 polymer ?
#
loop_
_entity_poly.entity_id
_entity_poly.type
_entity_poly.pdbx_seq_one_letter_code
_entity_poly.pdbx_strand_id
1 'polypeptide(L)'
;MATKILTPFGAFAGTPAATVVPATGTVVANETGFDSHRITTIDIESLNLITTTNASLGAGKLIYTLPAGNIIIKRATIALGIIGTAALNAADTPDLGLGTVVASGVVAVLSGTGTFENILTGQTVSACDNTVTMASVATTLTIASAAAHSIYLNIADGWAGIDAGMLATGRVIIEWAYMS
;
A
#
# COMPACT_ATOMS: atom_id res chain seq x y z
N MET A 1 31.79 26.23 -13.67
CA MET A 1 30.70 26.60 -12.74
C MET A 1 30.60 25.50 -11.69
N ALA A 2 30.99 25.78 -10.46
CA ALA A 2 30.93 24.80 -9.37
C ALA A 2 29.52 24.84 -8.75
N THR A 3 28.82 23.71 -8.80
CA THR A 3 27.51 23.55 -8.17
C THR A 3 27.69 23.57 -6.66
N LYS A 4 27.26 24.66 -6.04
CA LYS A 4 27.22 24.84 -4.59
C LYS A 4 26.08 23.95 -4.06
N ILE A 5 26.40 22.75 -3.56
CA ILE A 5 25.46 21.95 -2.78
C ILE A 5 25.24 22.71 -1.47
N LEU A 6 24.09 23.36 -1.37
CA LEU A 6 23.59 23.92 -0.11
C LEU A 6 23.23 22.73 0.78
N THR A 7 24.02 22.45 1.81
CA THR A 7 23.56 21.65 2.94
C THR A 7 22.73 22.56 3.84
N PRO A 8 21.39 22.46 3.84
CA PRO A 8 20.57 23.34 4.66
C PRO A 8 20.35 22.64 6.00
N PHE A 9 21.06 23.15 7.01
CA PHE A 9 20.66 23.18 8.42
C PHE A 9 20.85 21.91 9.28
N GLY A 10 21.69 22.12 10.30
CA GLY A 10 21.72 21.58 11.67
C GLY A 10 21.05 20.24 11.98
N ALA A 11 21.79 19.38 12.68
CA ALA A 11 21.18 18.32 13.47
C ALA A 11 20.17 18.93 14.46
N PHE A 12 18.88 18.74 14.21
CA PHE A 12 17.81 19.04 15.14
C PHE A 12 17.10 17.75 15.52
N ALA A 13 16.90 17.58 16.83
CA ALA A 13 16.54 16.33 17.48
C ALA A 13 15.34 15.65 16.82
N GLY A 14 15.56 14.40 16.39
CA GLY A 14 14.54 13.54 15.84
C GLY A 14 13.38 13.42 16.81
N THR A 15 12.19 13.84 16.37
CA THR A 15 10.99 13.15 16.82
C THR A 15 11.07 11.79 16.11
N PRO A 16 11.21 10.68 16.84
CA PRO A 16 11.33 9.38 16.20
C PRO A 16 10.10 9.15 15.31
N ALA A 17 10.35 8.53 14.15
CA ALA A 17 9.33 8.00 13.26
C ALA A 17 8.24 7.33 14.09
N ALA A 18 6.97 7.52 13.72
CA ALA A 18 5.92 6.70 14.28
C ALA A 18 6.32 5.23 14.09
N THR A 19 6.62 4.53 15.19
CA THR A 19 6.77 3.08 15.17
C THR A 19 5.39 2.52 14.86
N VAL A 20 5.11 2.32 13.57
CA VAL A 20 3.95 1.56 13.15
C VAL A 20 4.30 0.10 13.35
N VAL A 21 3.66 -0.51 14.36
CA VAL A 21 3.67 -1.95 14.56
C VAL A 21 2.67 -2.55 13.56
N PRO A 22 3.09 -3.31 12.55
CA PRO A 22 2.17 -4.27 11.95
C PRO A 22 2.05 -5.45 12.91
N ALA A 23 0.86 -6.01 13.01
CA ALA A 23 0.51 -7.07 13.96
C ALA A 23 1.30 -8.40 13.77
N THR A 24 2.26 -8.46 12.85
CA THR A 24 3.20 -9.57 12.62
C THR A 24 4.38 -8.99 11.83
N GLY A 25 5.61 -9.41 12.11
CA GLY A 25 6.88 -8.85 11.57
C GLY A 25 7.13 -8.96 10.07
N THR A 26 6.10 -8.85 9.24
CA THR A 26 6.10 -9.00 7.78
C THR A 26 6.02 -7.67 7.03
N VAL A 27 5.83 -6.56 7.74
CA VAL A 27 5.76 -5.19 7.19
C VAL A 27 6.64 -4.26 8.04
N VAL A 28 7.39 -3.36 7.42
CA VAL A 28 8.25 -2.38 8.12
C VAL A 28 8.07 -1.02 7.47
N ALA A 29 7.60 -0.03 8.22
CA ALA A 29 7.44 1.34 7.74
C ALA A 29 8.59 2.22 8.23
N ASN A 30 9.21 2.94 7.30
CA ASN A 30 10.27 3.92 7.54
C ASN A 30 9.82 5.27 6.98
N GLU A 31 9.84 6.30 7.83
CA GLU A 31 9.43 7.64 7.44
C GLU A 31 10.64 8.55 7.32
N THR A 32 10.67 9.34 6.25
CA THR A 32 11.64 10.42 6.02
C THR A 32 10.90 11.69 5.61
N GLY A 33 11.52 12.85 5.76
CA GLY A 33 10.94 14.11 5.31
C GLY A 33 11.32 15.30 6.18
N PHE A 34 10.78 16.46 5.82
CA PHE A 34 11.03 17.74 6.49
C PHE A 34 9.72 18.54 6.62
N ASP A 35 9.58 19.29 7.71
CA ASP A 35 8.38 20.06 8.05
C ASP A 35 7.09 19.23 7.97
N SER A 36 6.14 19.65 7.13
CA SER A 36 4.89 18.95 6.86
C SER A 36 5.01 17.84 5.83
N HIS A 37 6.07 17.81 5.02
CA HIS A 37 6.22 16.82 3.95
C HIS A 37 6.86 15.54 4.48
N ARG A 38 6.26 14.39 4.16
CA ARG A 38 6.73 13.06 4.53
C ARG A 38 6.72 12.08 3.35
N ILE A 39 7.68 11.19 3.37
CA ILE A 39 7.78 10.02 2.50
C ILE A 39 7.86 8.81 3.42
N THR A 40 6.81 8.00 3.41
CA THR A 40 6.76 6.72 4.12
C THR A 40 7.08 5.60 3.15
N THR A 41 8.15 4.87 3.42
CA THR A 41 8.52 3.64 2.71
C THR A 41 8.09 2.45 3.55
N ILE A 42 7.34 1.53 2.97
CA ILE A 42 6.79 0.35 3.62
C ILE A 42 7.38 -0.87 2.92
N ASP A 43 8.30 -1.56 3.57
CA ASP A 43 8.86 -2.82 3.12
C ASP A 43 7.97 -3.98 3.57
N ILE A 44 7.68 -4.90 2.67
CA ILE A 44 6.84 -6.07 2.89
C ILE A 44 7.67 -7.31 2.61
N GLU A 45 7.94 -8.11 3.63
CA GLU A 45 8.72 -9.33 3.49
C GLU A 45 7.84 -10.51 3.05
N SER A 46 6.69 -10.70 3.71
CA SER A 46 5.79 -11.84 3.45
C SER A 46 4.40 -11.58 4.04
N LEU A 47 3.61 -10.73 3.39
CA LEU A 47 2.27 -10.38 3.86
C LEU A 47 1.22 -11.31 3.27
N ASN A 48 0.56 -12.09 4.10
CA ASN A 48 -0.59 -12.89 3.68
C ASN A 48 -1.77 -11.97 3.32
N LEU A 49 -2.14 -11.95 2.04
CA LEU A 49 -3.23 -11.12 1.52
C LEU A 49 -4.59 -11.78 1.70
N ILE A 50 -4.70 -13.08 1.42
CA ILE A 50 -5.97 -13.81 1.31
C ILE A 50 -5.99 -14.98 2.28
N THR A 51 -7.02 -15.02 3.14
CA THR A 51 -7.14 -16.05 4.19
C THR A 51 -8.27 -17.05 3.96
N THR A 52 -9.11 -16.81 2.95
CA THR A 52 -10.31 -17.61 2.65
C THR A 52 -10.46 -17.74 1.15
N THR A 53 -11.17 -18.76 0.67
CA THR A 53 -11.37 -18.97 -0.77
C THR A 53 -12.80 -18.66 -1.23
N ASN A 54 -12.91 -17.90 -2.31
CA ASN A 54 -14.17 -17.64 -3.03
C ASN A 54 -13.86 -17.33 -4.50
N ALA A 55 -14.73 -17.77 -5.43
CA ALA A 55 -14.57 -17.53 -6.86
C ALA A 55 -14.55 -16.04 -7.25
N SER A 56 -15.08 -15.15 -6.40
CA SER A 56 -14.85 -13.71 -6.52
C SER A 56 -14.59 -13.18 -5.12
N LEU A 57 -13.37 -12.73 -4.86
CA LEU A 57 -12.97 -12.30 -3.53
C LEU A 57 -12.11 -11.05 -3.60
N GLY A 58 -12.55 -10.04 -2.85
CA GLY A 58 -11.69 -8.92 -2.46
C GLY A 58 -11.13 -9.18 -1.07
N ALA A 59 -9.86 -8.87 -0.90
CA ALA A 59 -9.19 -8.91 0.39
C ALA A 59 -8.30 -7.68 0.55
N GLY A 60 -8.17 -7.21 1.79
CA GLY A 60 -7.27 -6.13 2.13
C GLY A 60 -6.46 -6.41 3.38
N LYS A 61 -5.31 -5.74 3.47
CA LYS A 61 -4.44 -5.75 4.65
C LYS A 61 -3.99 -4.34 4.98
N LEU A 62 -4.12 -3.97 6.26
CA LEU A 62 -3.60 -2.71 6.77
C LEU A 62 -2.07 -2.76 6.69
N ILE A 63 -1.48 -1.82 5.93
CA ILE A 63 -0.03 -1.73 5.79
C ILE A 63 0.55 -0.51 6.51
N TYR A 64 -0.27 0.50 6.78
CA TYR A 64 0.15 1.70 7.48
C TYR A 64 -1.02 2.50 8.04
N THR A 65 -0.80 3.20 9.14
CA THR A 65 -1.75 4.18 9.70
C THR A 65 -1.04 5.53 9.73
N LEU A 66 -1.56 6.49 8.96
CA LEU A 66 -1.09 7.88 8.99
C LEU A 66 -1.36 8.50 10.37
N PRO A 67 -0.58 9.51 10.80
CA PRO A 67 -0.88 10.22 12.03
C PRO A 67 -2.23 10.93 11.95
N ALA A 68 -2.90 11.06 13.09
CA ALA A 68 -4.13 11.83 13.20
C ALA A 68 -3.90 13.29 12.84
N GLY A 69 -4.83 13.89 12.09
CA GLY A 69 -4.72 15.25 11.59
C GLY A 69 -5.21 15.38 10.15
N ASN A 70 -5.15 16.57 9.58
CA ASN A 70 -5.46 16.75 8.17
C ASN A 70 -4.25 16.32 7.34
N ILE A 71 -4.43 15.34 6.46
CA ILE A 71 -3.36 14.78 5.62
C ILE A 71 -3.71 14.96 4.16
N ILE A 72 -2.71 15.27 3.32
CA ILE A 72 -2.83 15.20 1.87
C ILE A 72 -1.83 14.16 1.35
N ILE A 73 -2.33 13.11 0.70
CA ILE A 73 -1.48 12.17 -0.04
C ILE A 73 -1.23 12.76 -1.44
N LYS A 74 0.04 12.83 -1.82
CA LYS A 74 0.54 13.45 -3.06
C LYS A 74 0.98 12.45 -4.11
N ARG A 75 1.55 11.33 -3.67
CA ARG A 75 2.02 10.26 -4.57
C ARG A 75 1.93 8.93 -3.84
N ALA A 76 1.64 7.88 -4.58
CA ALA A 76 1.81 6.52 -4.13
C ALA A 76 2.55 5.70 -5.19
N THR A 77 3.36 4.75 -4.73
CA THR A 77 4.10 3.82 -5.58
C THR A 77 4.02 2.43 -4.98
N ILE A 78 3.82 1.43 -5.82
CA ILE A 78 3.98 0.02 -5.48
C ILE A 78 5.08 -0.61 -6.34
N ALA A 79 5.81 -1.53 -5.74
CA ALA A 79 6.70 -2.46 -6.41
C ALA A 79 6.57 -3.80 -5.65
N LEU A 80 5.59 -4.61 -6.04
CA LEU A 80 5.16 -5.79 -5.28
C LEU A 80 5.12 -7.02 -6.18
N GLY A 81 5.69 -8.13 -5.70
CA GLY A 81 5.44 -9.47 -6.21
C GLY A 81 4.30 -10.11 -5.41
N ILE A 82 3.37 -10.75 -6.12
CA ILE A 82 2.29 -11.55 -5.53
C ILE A 82 2.56 -13.00 -5.89
N ILE A 83 2.51 -13.91 -4.92
CA ILE A 83 2.70 -15.34 -5.14
C ILE A 83 1.48 -16.14 -4.68
N GLY A 84 0.96 -16.96 -5.60
CA GLY A 84 -0.09 -17.96 -5.37
C GLY A 84 0.40 -19.17 -4.59
N THR A 85 -0.52 -19.91 -3.97
CA THR A 85 -0.20 -21.14 -3.23
C THR A 85 -0.25 -22.41 -4.09
N ALA A 86 -0.86 -22.35 -5.27
CA ALA A 86 -1.00 -23.47 -6.20
C ALA A 86 -0.72 -23.07 -7.66
N ALA A 87 -0.44 -24.06 -8.51
CA ALA A 87 -0.11 -23.85 -9.92
C ALA A 87 -1.23 -23.19 -10.74
N LEU A 88 -2.50 -23.41 -10.36
CA LEU A 88 -3.64 -22.75 -11.02
C LEU A 88 -3.66 -21.24 -10.71
N ASN A 89 -3.26 -20.86 -9.50
CA ASN A 89 -3.25 -19.46 -9.08
C ASN A 89 -2.10 -18.66 -9.68
N ALA A 90 -1.03 -19.32 -10.15
CA ALA A 90 0.06 -18.63 -10.81
C ALA A 90 -0.40 -17.85 -12.06
N ALA A 91 -1.50 -18.25 -12.69
CA ALA A 91 -2.07 -17.57 -13.85
C ALA A 91 -3.18 -16.54 -13.52
N ASP A 92 -3.58 -16.41 -12.24
CA ASP A 92 -4.54 -15.39 -11.83
C ASP A 92 -3.96 -13.99 -12.10
N THR A 93 -4.81 -13.05 -12.51
CA THR A 93 -4.42 -11.69 -12.88
C THR A 93 -5.16 -10.67 -12.02
N PRO A 94 -4.87 -10.62 -10.71
CA PRO A 94 -5.68 -9.85 -9.79
C PRO A 94 -5.53 -8.35 -9.99
N ASP A 95 -6.58 -7.64 -9.59
CA ASP A 95 -6.60 -6.19 -9.45
C ASP A 95 -6.01 -5.79 -8.09
N LEU A 96 -4.91 -5.03 -8.09
CA LEU A 96 -4.14 -4.62 -6.92
C LEU A 96 -4.13 -3.10 -6.76
N GLY A 97 -4.51 -2.59 -5.58
CA GLY A 97 -4.62 -1.15 -5.34
C GLY A 97 -4.30 -0.74 -3.90
N LEU A 98 -4.20 0.57 -3.70
CA LEU A 98 -4.07 1.17 -2.37
C LEU A 98 -5.28 2.04 -2.06
N GLY A 99 -5.88 1.84 -0.90
CA GLY A 99 -7.07 2.59 -0.51
C GLY A 99 -7.19 2.83 0.98
N THR A 100 -8.17 3.66 1.34
CA THR A 100 -8.50 3.99 2.74
C THR A 100 -9.53 3.04 3.35
N VAL A 101 -10.15 2.16 2.55
CA VAL A 101 -11.10 1.15 2.99
C VAL A 101 -10.60 -0.24 2.58
N VAL A 102 -10.79 -1.21 3.47
CA VAL A 102 -10.44 -2.61 3.23
C VAL A 102 -11.41 -3.25 2.23
N ALA A 103 -10.87 -3.88 1.18
CA ALA A 103 -11.67 -4.75 0.32
C ALA A 103 -12.01 -6.04 1.08
N SER A 104 -13.27 -6.47 1.03
CA SER A 104 -13.71 -7.72 1.67
C SER A 104 -14.95 -8.30 0.99
N GLY A 105 -15.08 -9.62 1.04
CA GLY A 105 -16.26 -10.32 0.51
C GLY A 105 -16.24 -10.47 -1.01
N VAL A 106 -17.43 -10.59 -1.61
CA VAL A 106 -17.59 -10.97 -3.02
C VAL A 106 -17.28 -9.77 -3.94
N VAL A 107 -16.01 -9.60 -4.28
CA VAL A 107 -15.48 -8.49 -5.09
C VAL A 107 -14.48 -9.07 -6.09
N ALA A 108 -14.75 -8.92 -7.39
CA ALA A 108 -13.83 -9.39 -8.44
C ALA A 108 -12.93 -8.26 -9.00
N VAL A 109 -13.33 -7.01 -8.80
CA VAL A 109 -12.61 -5.80 -9.28
C VAL A 109 -12.75 -4.71 -8.22
N LEU A 110 -11.65 -4.06 -7.86
CA LEU A 110 -11.62 -3.06 -6.79
C LEU A 110 -12.39 -1.79 -7.16
N SER A 111 -12.41 -1.45 -8.45
CA SER A 111 -13.09 -0.26 -8.98
C SER A 111 -14.61 -0.23 -8.77
N GLY A 112 -15.20 -1.34 -8.32
CA GLY A 112 -16.61 -1.38 -7.90
C GLY A 112 -16.90 -0.53 -6.66
N THR A 113 -15.89 -0.21 -5.83
CA THR A 113 -16.01 0.67 -4.66
C THR A 113 -14.87 1.68 -4.63
N GLY A 114 -15.17 2.96 -4.85
CA GLY A 114 -14.15 3.99 -5.06
C GLY A 114 -13.13 4.16 -3.92
N THR A 115 -13.43 3.74 -2.69
CA THR A 115 -12.52 3.86 -1.54
C THR A 115 -11.56 2.67 -1.36
N PHE A 116 -11.73 1.59 -2.13
CA PHE A 116 -10.78 0.46 -2.12
C PHE A 116 -9.45 0.82 -2.79
N GLU A 117 -9.42 1.85 -3.63
CA GLU A 117 -8.25 2.18 -4.45
C GLU A 117 -8.12 3.69 -4.74
N ASN A 118 -8.55 4.52 -3.79
CA ASN A 118 -8.52 5.99 -3.89
C ASN A 118 -7.13 6.61 -3.68
N ILE A 119 -6.11 5.83 -3.31
CA ILE A 119 -4.72 6.29 -3.18
C ILE A 119 -3.93 5.93 -4.43
N LEU A 120 -4.01 4.66 -4.84
CA LEU A 120 -3.46 4.14 -6.09
C LEU A 120 -4.49 3.21 -6.70
N THR A 121 -5.00 3.60 -7.88
CA THR A 121 -6.02 2.87 -8.62
C THR A 121 -5.49 1.52 -9.10
N GLY A 122 -6.39 0.56 -9.20
CA GLY A 122 -6.17 -0.83 -9.55
C GLY A 122 -5.16 -1.04 -10.66
N GLN A 123 -4.19 -1.89 -10.35
CA GLN A 123 -3.18 -2.38 -11.26
C GLN A 123 -3.41 -3.86 -11.47
N THR A 124 -3.60 -4.26 -12.72
CA THR A 124 -3.66 -5.68 -13.06
C THR A 124 -2.29 -6.30 -12.89
N VAL A 125 -2.16 -7.18 -11.92
CA VAL A 125 -1.00 -8.07 -11.76
C VAL A 125 -1.01 -9.05 -12.92
N SER A 126 0.12 -9.24 -13.59
CA SER A 126 0.18 -10.10 -14.78
C SER A 126 0.04 -11.59 -14.49
N ALA A 127 0.42 -12.00 -13.28
CA ALA A 127 0.45 -13.38 -12.78
C ALA A 127 0.76 -13.38 -11.27
N CYS A 128 0.17 -14.28 -10.49
CA CYS A 128 0.59 -14.52 -9.10
C CYS A 128 1.80 -15.46 -9.02
N ASP A 129 2.85 -15.18 -9.77
CA ASP A 129 4.08 -15.99 -9.88
C ASP A 129 5.31 -15.30 -9.25
N ASN A 130 5.07 -14.28 -8.43
CA ASN A 130 6.05 -13.38 -7.84
C ASN A 130 6.73 -12.39 -8.80
N THR A 131 6.27 -12.29 -10.05
CA THR A 131 6.69 -11.20 -10.94
C THR A 131 6.28 -9.85 -10.33
N VAL A 132 7.22 -8.92 -10.29
CA VAL A 132 7.02 -7.61 -9.66
C VAL A 132 6.11 -6.74 -10.53
N THR A 133 4.97 -6.35 -9.96
CA THR A 133 4.10 -5.30 -10.49
C THR A 133 4.57 -3.95 -9.95
N MET A 134 4.88 -3.03 -10.86
CA MET A 134 5.33 -1.68 -10.53
C MET A 134 4.33 -0.64 -11.05
N ALA A 135 3.90 0.26 -10.18
CA ALA A 135 3.07 1.40 -10.57
C ALA A 135 3.35 2.60 -9.68
N SER A 136 3.22 3.79 -10.24
CA SER A 136 3.28 5.04 -9.49
C SER A 136 2.23 6.00 -10.01
N VAL A 137 1.60 6.72 -9.09
CA VAL A 137 0.55 7.69 -9.41
C VAL A 137 0.74 8.94 -8.57
N ALA A 138 0.65 10.10 -9.22
CA ALA A 138 0.41 11.36 -8.52
C ALA A 138 -1.07 11.42 -8.15
N THR A 139 -1.37 11.65 -6.87
CA THR A 139 -2.73 11.70 -6.35
C THR A 139 -2.91 12.94 -5.49
N THR A 140 -4.15 13.32 -5.20
CA THR A 140 -4.46 14.38 -4.24
C THR A 140 -5.65 13.91 -3.43
N LEU A 141 -5.37 13.05 -2.46
CA LEU A 141 -6.37 12.58 -1.50
C LEU A 141 -6.19 13.35 -0.20
N THR A 142 -7.20 14.13 0.17
CA THR A 142 -7.27 14.79 1.47
C THR A 142 -8.01 13.89 2.46
N ILE A 143 -7.35 13.55 3.57
CA ILE A 143 -7.93 12.83 4.69
C ILE A 143 -8.14 13.84 5.81
N ALA A 144 -9.40 14.11 6.15
CA ALA A 144 -9.75 15.02 7.23
C ALA A 144 -9.36 14.42 8.59
N SER A 145 -9.09 15.29 9.57
CA SER A 145 -8.68 14.88 10.93
C SER A 145 -9.61 13.85 11.60
N ALA A 146 -10.92 13.92 11.33
CA ALA A 146 -11.91 12.99 11.89
C ALA A 146 -12.11 11.70 11.09
N ALA A 147 -11.48 11.57 9.91
CA ALA A 147 -11.58 10.37 9.08
C ALA A 147 -10.64 9.26 9.57
N ALA A 148 -10.79 8.05 9.02
CA ALA A 148 -9.83 6.99 9.26
C ALA A 148 -8.53 7.24 8.47
N HIS A 149 -7.40 7.09 9.14
CA HIS A 149 -6.05 7.30 8.60
C HIS A 149 -5.37 6.01 8.14
N SER A 150 -6.15 4.96 7.93
CA SER A 150 -5.67 3.64 7.53
C SER A 150 -5.36 3.57 6.03
N ILE A 151 -4.25 2.94 5.69
CA ILE A 151 -3.87 2.60 4.31
C ILE A 151 -3.88 1.08 4.18
N TYR A 152 -4.69 0.59 3.26
CA TYR A 152 -4.82 -0.82 2.94
C TYR A 152 -4.16 -1.13 1.59
N LEU A 153 -3.44 -2.24 1.55
CA LEU A 153 -3.15 -2.94 0.30
C LEU A 153 -4.33 -3.86 0.01
N ASN A 154 -5.04 -3.59 -1.08
CA ASN A 154 -6.22 -4.33 -1.49
C ASN A 154 -5.94 -5.14 -2.76
N ILE A 155 -6.53 -6.32 -2.84
CA ILE A 155 -6.45 -7.23 -3.98
C ILE A 155 -7.84 -7.81 -4.26
N ALA A 156 -8.21 -7.98 -5.52
CA ALA A 156 -9.44 -8.67 -5.92
C ALA A 156 -9.25 -9.43 -7.25
N ASP A 157 -9.94 -10.56 -7.39
CA ASP A 157 -10.02 -11.28 -8.67
C ASP A 157 -11.25 -12.20 -8.72
N GLY A 158 -11.54 -12.68 -9.93
CA GLY A 158 -12.30 -13.89 -10.18
C GLY A 158 -11.43 -15.15 -10.05
N TRP A 159 -11.01 -15.50 -8.84
CA TRP A 159 -9.99 -16.52 -8.57
C TRP A 159 -10.28 -17.90 -9.17
N ALA A 160 -9.28 -18.46 -9.86
CA ALA A 160 -9.34 -19.79 -10.45
C ALA A 160 -8.77 -20.89 -9.51
N GLY A 161 -9.27 -21.00 -8.27
CA GLY A 161 -8.86 -22.10 -7.38
C GLY A 161 -8.83 -21.75 -5.89
N ILE A 162 -7.87 -22.34 -5.17
CA ILE A 162 -7.62 -22.05 -3.74
C ILE A 162 -6.56 -20.94 -3.65
N ASP A 163 -7.05 -19.73 -3.51
CA ASP A 163 -6.35 -18.45 -3.32
C ASP A 163 -5.94 -18.18 -1.86
N ALA A 164 -6.41 -18.98 -0.90
CA ALA A 164 -6.02 -18.84 0.50
C ALA A 164 -4.49 -19.08 0.68
N GLY A 165 -3.84 -18.13 1.35
CA GLY A 165 -2.41 -18.14 1.64
C GLY A 165 -1.54 -17.35 0.66
N MET A 166 -2.12 -16.61 -0.29
CA MET A 166 -1.36 -15.71 -1.17
C MET A 166 -0.52 -14.71 -0.39
N LEU A 167 0.71 -14.50 -0.83
CA LEU A 167 1.67 -13.60 -0.18
C LEU A 167 2.02 -12.43 -1.10
N ALA A 168 2.20 -11.26 -0.50
CA ALA A 168 2.85 -10.12 -1.12
C ALA A 168 4.26 -9.92 -0.53
N THR A 169 5.20 -9.58 -1.40
CA THR A 169 6.57 -9.18 -1.04
C THR A 169 6.97 -7.98 -1.88
N GLY A 170 7.68 -7.02 -1.29
CA GLY A 170 8.22 -5.86 -2.01
C GLY A 170 8.08 -4.58 -1.22
N ARG A 171 7.71 -3.49 -1.89
CA ARG A 171 7.70 -2.15 -1.29
C ARG A 171 6.51 -1.31 -1.73
N VAL A 172 5.98 -0.54 -0.79
CA VAL A 172 5.04 0.56 -1.03
C VAL A 172 5.69 1.87 -0.60
N ILE A 173 5.50 2.96 -1.34
CA ILE A 173 5.97 4.29 -0.98
C ILE A 173 4.80 5.26 -1.03
N ILE A 174 4.57 6.00 0.04
CA ILE A 174 3.53 7.03 0.15
C ILE A 174 4.20 8.38 0.41
N GLU A 175 4.01 9.34 -0.49
CA GLU A 175 4.34 10.73 -0.25
C GLU A 175 3.10 11.47 0.24
N TRP A 176 3.21 12.15 1.38
CA TRP A 176 2.09 12.85 2.00
C TRP A 176 2.55 14.14 2.70
N ALA A 177 1.59 14.99 3.06
CA ALA A 177 1.83 16.17 3.86
C ALA A 177 0.84 16.31 5.02
N TYR A 178 1.35 16.69 6.19
CA TYR A 178 0.57 17.09 7.34
C TYR A 178 0.12 18.55 7.20
N MET A 179 -1.17 18.81 7.32
CA MET A 179 -1.75 20.15 7.24
C MET A 179 -2.06 20.62 8.67
N SER A 180 -1.29 21.60 9.13
CA SER A 180 -1.50 22.30 10.42
C SER A 180 -2.71 23.21 10.39
#